data_AF-A0A377ZQJ5-F1
#
_entry.id   AF-A0A377ZQJ5-F1
#
_cell.length_a   1.000
_cell.length_b   1.000
_cell.length_c   1.000
_cell.angle_alpha   90.00
_cell.angle_beta   90.00
_cell.angle_gamma   90.00
#
_symmetry.space_group_name_H-M   'P 1'
#
loop_
_entity.id
_entity.type
_entity.pdbx_description
1 polymer ?
#
loop_
_entity_poly.entity_id
_entity_poly.type
_entity_poly.pdbx_seq_one_letter_code
_entity_poly.pdbx_strand_id
1 'polypeptide(L)'
;MRPGEPPTREAAESLFENLFFSEDRYDLSAVGRMKFNRSLLRDEIEGSGILSKDDIIEVMKKLIDIRNGKGEVDDIDHLGNRRIRSVGEMAENQFRVGLVRVERAVKERLSLGDLDTPDASGYDQRQADFRSSERVLWFQPAVSVYGPEQPAV
;
A
#
# COMPACT_ATOMS: atom_id res chain seq x y z
N MET A 1 -2.97 -20.34 16.71
CA MET A 1 -2.35 -19.70 15.53
C MET A 1 -1.02 -19.01 15.84
N ARG A 2 -0.81 -18.46 17.05
CA ARG A 2 0.52 -18.02 17.53
C ARG A 2 0.72 -18.43 19.00
N PRO A 3 1.34 -19.58 19.28
CA PRO A 3 1.56 -20.00 20.65
C PRO A 3 2.63 -19.10 21.30
N GLY A 4 2.31 -18.49 22.45
CA GLY A 4 3.27 -17.75 23.28
C GLY A 4 3.21 -16.22 23.21
N GLU A 5 2.41 -15.63 22.32
CA GLU A 5 2.13 -14.18 22.35
C GLU A 5 1.06 -13.88 23.42
N PRO A 6 1.22 -12.82 24.25
CA PRO A 6 0.20 -12.42 25.21
C PRO A 6 -1.09 -12.04 24.46
N PRO A 7 -2.24 -12.61 24.81
CA PRO A 7 -3.48 -12.36 24.09
C PRO A 7 -4.00 -10.95 24.43
N THR A 8 -3.77 -9.99 23.53
CA THR A 8 -4.46 -8.69 23.56
C THR A 8 -5.72 -8.75 22.71
N ARG A 9 -6.74 -7.97 23.09
CA ARG A 9 -8.01 -7.93 22.37
C ARG A 9 -7.81 -7.46 20.93
N GLU A 10 -7.00 -6.43 20.76
CA GLU A 10 -6.72 -5.78 19.49
C GLU A 10 -5.97 -6.73 18.54
N ALA A 11 -5.01 -7.50 19.07
CA ALA A 11 -4.29 -8.49 18.27
C ALA A 11 -5.20 -9.65 17.83
N ALA A 12 -6.11 -10.10 18.70
CA ALA A 12 -7.05 -11.16 18.37
C ALA A 12 -8.08 -10.71 17.32
N GLU A 13 -8.66 -9.53 17.48
CA GLU A 13 -9.61 -8.94 16.52
C GLU A 13 -8.92 -8.73 15.16
N SER A 14 -7.75 -8.10 15.15
CA SER A 14 -6.99 -7.88 13.91
C SER A 14 -6.60 -9.19 13.22
N LEU A 15 -6.19 -10.21 13.98
CA LEU A 15 -5.85 -11.51 13.41
C LEU A 15 -7.07 -12.18 12.75
N PHE A 16 -8.23 -12.13 13.39
CA PHE A 16 -9.46 -12.73 12.88
C PHE A 16 -9.94 -12.06 11.60
N GLU A 17 -9.98 -10.71 11.58
CA GLU A 17 -10.34 -9.94 10.40
C GLU A 17 -9.41 -10.25 9.22
N ASN A 18 -8.10 -10.32 9.49
CA ASN A 18 -7.09 -10.60 8.46
C ASN A 18 -7.09 -12.04 7.92
N LEU A 19 -7.80 -12.98 8.56
CA LEU A 19 -7.85 -14.37 8.09
C LEU A 19 -8.82 -14.57 6.94
N PHE A 20 -10.00 -13.95 6.99
CA PHE A 20 -11.09 -14.25 6.06
C PHE A 20 -11.76 -13.02 5.44
N PHE A 21 -11.60 -11.83 6.05
CA PHE A 21 -12.33 -10.61 5.71
C PHE A 21 -11.43 -9.53 5.09
N SER A 22 -10.13 -9.79 4.98
CA SER A 22 -9.16 -8.87 4.34
C SER A 22 -8.92 -9.26 2.89
N GLU A 23 -9.25 -8.35 1.96
CA GLU A 23 -9.08 -8.54 0.50
C GLU A 23 -7.62 -8.76 0.10
N ASP A 24 -6.66 -8.17 0.84
CA ASP A 24 -5.24 -8.33 0.57
C ASP A 24 -4.72 -9.74 0.90
N ARG A 25 -5.43 -10.48 1.77
CA ARG A 25 -4.97 -11.72 2.39
C ARG A 25 -5.80 -12.93 2.01
N TYR A 26 -7.04 -12.69 1.59
CA TYR A 26 -8.00 -13.73 1.28
C TYR A 26 -8.74 -13.38 -0.01
N ASP A 27 -8.68 -14.28 -0.99
CA ASP A 27 -9.42 -14.14 -2.25
C ASP A 27 -9.90 -15.53 -2.69
N LEU A 28 -11.23 -15.67 -2.78
CA LEU A 28 -11.87 -16.86 -3.35
C LEU A 28 -11.64 -16.97 -4.86
N SER A 29 -11.24 -15.90 -5.53
CA SER A 29 -11.29 -15.71 -6.99
C SER A 29 -12.71 -15.83 -7.56
N ALA A 30 -12.90 -15.38 -8.79
CA ALA A 30 -14.18 -15.50 -9.49
C ALA A 30 -14.69 -16.97 -9.54
N VAL A 31 -13.79 -17.94 -9.79
CA VAL A 31 -14.16 -19.36 -9.87
C VAL A 31 -14.54 -19.92 -8.51
N GLY A 32 -13.81 -19.55 -7.45
CA GLY A 32 -14.13 -20.02 -6.10
C GLY A 32 -15.44 -19.43 -5.60
N ARG A 33 -15.70 -18.15 -5.84
CA ARG A 33 -17.00 -17.52 -5.50
C ARG A 33 -18.16 -18.16 -6.25
N MET A 34 -18.01 -18.36 -7.57
CA MET A 34 -19.01 -19.07 -8.38
C MET A 34 -19.31 -20.46 -7.84
N LYS A 35 -18.28 -21.26 -7.54
CA LYS A 35 -18.44 -22.62 -7.00
C LYS A 35 -19.06 -22.62 -5.61
N PHE A 36 -18.64 -21.67 -4.77
CA PHE A 36 -19.16 -21.51 -3.41
C PHE A 36 -20.65 -21.26 -3.44
N ASN A 37 -21.10 -20.27 -4.21
CA ASN A 37 -22.51 -19.93 -4.34
C ASN A 37 -23.31 -21.11 -4.93
N ARG A 38 -22.80 -21.76 -5.99
CA ARG A 38 -23.47 -22.93 -6.58
C ARG A 38 -23.59 -24.09 -5.60
N SER A 39 -22.55 -24.35 -4.80
CA SER A 39 -22.55 -25.41 -3.78
C SER A 39 -23.59 -25.13 -2.70
N LEU A 40 -23.80 -23.87 -2.32
CA LEU A 40 -24.85 -23.45 -1.40
C LEU A 40 -26.23 -23.27 -2.07
N LEU A 41 -26.36 -23.65 -3.34
CA LEU A 41 -27.61 -23.54 -4.12
C LEU A 41 -28.12 -22.08 -4.25
N ARG A 42 -27.20 -21.12 -4.30
CA ARG A 42 -27.50 -19.72 -4.61
C ARG A 42 -27.53 -19.47 -6.12
N ASP A 43 -28.37 -18.53 -6.55
CA ASP A 43 -28.51 -18.15 -7.97
C ASP A 43 -27.38 -17.22 -8.44
N GLU A 44 -26.78 -16.46 -7.53
CA GLU A 44 -25.72 -15.50 -7.83
C GLU A 44 -24.41 -16.20 -8.21
N ILE A 45 -23.85 -15.84 -9.37
CA ILE A 45 -22.61 -16.44 -9.90
C ILE A 45 -21.39 -15.61 -9.47
N GLU A 46 -21.58 -14.31 -9.28
CA GLU A 46 -20.54 -13.35 -8.90
C GLU A 46 -20.72 -12.93 -7.44
N GLY A 47 -19.70 -12.28 -6.88
CA GLY A 47 -19.73 -11.79 -5.50
C GLY A 47 -18.35 -11.38 -5.01
N SER A 48 -18.27 -11.00 -3.74
CA SER A 48 -17.00 -10.57 -3.12
C SER A 48 -15.96 -11.71 -3.05
N GLY A 49 -14.68 -11.36 -3.19
CA GLY A 49 -13.55 -12.29 -3.03
C GLY A 49 -13.33 -12.73 -1.58
N ILE A 50 -13.75 -11.93 -0.60
CA ILE A 50 -13.69 -12.26 0.83
C ILE A 50 -14.93 -13.01 1.30
N LEU A 51 -14.81 -13.74 2.42
CA LEU A 51 -15.95 -14.42 3.03
C LEU A 51 -16.84 -13.43 3.80
N SER A 52 -18.15 -13.67 3.78
CA SER A 52 -19.10 -12.97 4.64
C SER A 52 -19.48 -13.81 5.87
N LYS A 53 -20.12 -13.18 6.86
CA LYS A 53 -20.66 -13.92 8.02
C LYS A 53 -21.75 -14.90 7.59
N ASP A 54 -22.59 -14.49 6.64
CA ASP A 54 -23.69 -15.31 6.11
C ASP A 54 -23.15 -16.52 5.35
N ASP A 55 -22.06 -16.37 4.60
CA ASP A 55 -21.34 -17.46 3.93
C ASP A 55 -20.96 -18.57 4.91
N ILE A 56 -20.38 -18.20 6.07
CA ILE A 56 -19.96 -19.16 7.09
C ILE A 56 -21.17 -19.86 7.72
N ILE A 57 -22.22 -19.10 8.02
CA ILE A 57 -23.45 -19.64 8.62
C ILE A 57 -24.12 -20.65 7.67
N GLU A 58 -24.18 -20.35 6.37
CA GLU A 58 -24.77 -21.26 5.39
C GLU A 58 -23.95 -22.52 5.19
N VAL A 59 -22.62 -22.44 5.17
CA VAL A 59 -21.76 -23.63 5.13
C VAL A 59 -22.00 -24.52 6.35
N MET A 60 -22.11 -23.94 7.55
CA MET A 60 -22.43 -24.69 8.76
C MET A 60 -23.82 -25.35 8.68
N LYS A 61 -24.83 -24.64 8.17
CA LYS A 61 -26.18 -25.20 7.95
C LYS A 61 -26.13 -26.37 6.98
N LYS A 62 -25.48 -26.20 5.82
CA LYS A 62 -25.31 -27.27 4.82
C LYS A 62 -24.62 -28.49 5.41
N LEU A 63 -23.58 -28.30 6.22
CA LEU A 63 -22.88 -29.40 6.89
C LEU A 63 -23.81 -30.18 7.85
N ILE A 64 -24.63 -29.45 8.61
CA ILE A 64 -25.62 -30.05 9.52
C ILE A 64 -26.71 -30.80 8.72
N ASP A 65 -27.16 -30.25 7.60
CA ASP A 65 -28.17 -30.88 6.75
C ASP A 65 -27.67 -32.20 6.16
N ILE A 66 -26.44 -32.23 5.63
CA ILE A 66 -25.78 -33.47 5.18
C ILE A 66 -25.71 -34.49 6.33
N ARG A 67 -25.33 -34.03 7.54
CA ARG A 67 -25.29 -34.90 8.72
C ARG A 67 -26.66 -35.46 9.11
N ASN A 68 -27.73 -34.69 8.88
CA ASN A 68 -29.11 -35.11 9.11
C ASN A 68 -29.68 -35.97 7.96
N GLY A 69 -28.87 -36.31 6.95
CA GLY A 69 -29.29 -37.10 5.79
C GLY A 69 -30.06 -36.29 4.74
N LYS A 70 -30.02 -34.96 4.80
CA LYS A 70 -30.63 -34.05 3.84
C LYS A 70 -29.55 -33.47 2.93
N GLY A 71 -29.28 -34.16 1.83
CA GLY A 71 -28.26 -33.78 0.86
C GLY A 71 -27.17 -34.83 0.74
N GLU A 72 -26.33 -34.67 -0.29
CA GLU A 72 -25.27 -35.60 -0.65
C GLU A 72 -23.89 -35.02 -0.35
N VAL A 73 -22.93 -35.90 -0.08
CA VAL A 73 -21.53 -35.50 0.07
C VAL A 73 -20.93 -35.29 -1.31
N ASP A 74 -20.15 -34.21 -1.47
CA ASP A 74 -19.47 -33.92 -2.73
C ASP A 74 -18.40 -34.98 -3.03
N ASP A 75 -18.42 -35.50 -4.26
CA ASP A 75 -17.37 -36.38 -4.77
C ASP A 75 -16.12 -35.55 -5.15
N ILE A 76 -14.99 -35.89 -4.53
CA ILE A 76 -13.70 -35.21 -4.73
C ILE A 76 -13.15 -35.49 -6.13
N ASP A 77 -13.47 -36.64 -6.73
CA ASP A 77 -12.99 -37.02 -8.05
C ASP A 77 -13.85 -36.50 -9.19
N HIS A 78 -15.00 -35.90 -8.88
CA HIS A 78 -15.84 -35.25 -9.87
C HIS A 78 -15.04 -34.18 -10.63
N LEU A 79 -14.99 -34.27 -11.97
CA LEU A 79 -14.20 -33.34 -12.78
C LEU A 79 -14.64 -31.88 -12.62
N GLY A 80 -15.91 -31.64 -12.28
CA GLY A 80 -16.38 -30.31 -11.90
C GLY A 80 -15.66 -29.73 -10.68
N ASN A 81 -15.12 -30.57 -9.78
CA ASN A 81 -14.32 -30.20 -8.62
C ASN A 81 -12.81 -30.18 -8.91
N ARG A 82 -12.36 -30.80 -10.01
CA ARG A 82 -10.98 -30.72 -10.50
C ARG A 82 -10.79 -29.48 -11.37
N ARG A 83 -9.64 -28.82 -11.27
CA ARG A 83 -9.31 -27.64 -12.08
C ARG A 83 -7.97 -27.84 -12.76
N ILE A 84 -7.94 -27.69 -14.07
CA ILE A 84 -6.71 -27.71 -14.87
C ILE A 84 -6.11 -26.31 -14.86
N ARG A 85 -4.84 -26.19 -14.47
CA ARG A 85 -4.08 -24.94 -14.55
C ARG A 85 -3.15 -24.99 -15.75
N SER A 86 -3.29 -24.03 -16.65
CA SER A 86 -2.39 -23.89 -17.81
C SER A 86 -1.08 -23.19 -17.40
N VAL A 87 -0.07 -23.27 -18.28
CA VAL A 87 1.24 -22.63 -18.04
C VAL A 87 1.10 -21.12 -17.83
N GLY A 88 0.24 -20.45 -18.59
CA GLY A 88 0.00 -19.01 -18.47
C GLY A 88 -0.52 -18.61 -17.09
N GLU A 89 -1.47 -19.37 -16.55
CA GLU A 89 -2.03 -19.10 -15.22
C GLU A 89 -0.99 -19.31 -14.11
N MET A 90 -0.17 -20.36 -14.21
CA MET A 90 0.90 -20.60 -13.25
C MET A 90 1.95 -19.48 -13.28
N ALA A 91 2.33 -19.03 -14.48
CA ALA A 91 3.27 -17.92 -14.66
C ALA A 91 2.70 -16.61 -14.11
N GLU A 92 1.43 -16.31 -14.39
CA GLU A 92 0.74 -15.12 -13.90
C GLU A 92 0.72 -15.09 -12.36
N ASN A 93 0.39 -16.21 -11.70
CA ASN A 93 0.36 -16.27 -10.24
C ASN A 93 1.76 -16.04 -9.63
N GLN A 94 2.82 -16.59 -10.25
CA GLN A 94 4.20 -16.32 -9.79
C GLN A 94 4.59 -14.86 -9.99
N PHE A 95 4.20 -14.26 -11.13
CA PHE A 95 4.45 -12.86 -11.41
C PHE A 95 3.75 -11.94 -10.40
N ARG A 96 2.49 -12.24 -10.08
CA ARG A 96 1.68 -11.51 -9.08
C ARG A 96 2.34 -11.53 -7.70
N VAL A 97 2.80 -12.69 -7.24
CA VAL A 97 3.54 -12.81 -5.97
C VAL A 97 4.84 -11.97 -6.00
N GLY A 98 5.51 -11.93 -7.16
CA GLY A 98 6.66 -11.05 -7.38
C GLY A 98 6.30 -9.57 -7.22
N LEU A 99 5.21 -9.12 -7.85
CA LEU A 99 4.75 -7.72 -7.78
C LEU A 99 4.40 -7.30 -6.36
N VAL A 100 3.71 -8.14 -5.57
CA VAL A 100 3.37 -7.84 -4.17
C VAL A 100 4.64 -7.58 -3.33
N ARG A 101 5.74 -8.31 -3.59
CA ARG A 101 7.02 -8.08 -2.91
C ARG A 101 7.67 -6.76 -3.33
N VAL A 102 7.62 -6.43 -4.62
CA VAL A 102 8.14 -5.17 -5.15
C VAL A 102 7.36 -3.98 -4.60
N GLU A 103 6.03 -4.07 -4.59
CA GLU A 103 5.14 -3.05 -4.05
C GLU A 103 5.48 -2.73 -2.59
N ARG A 104 5.69 -3.76 -1.76
CA ARG A 104 6.07 -3.57 -0.36
C ARG A 104 7.41 -2.83 -0.23
N ALA A 105 8.42 -3.22 -1.01
CA ALA A 105 9.73 -2.55 -0.99
C ALA A 105 9.66 -1.10 -1.48
N VAL A 106 8.81 -0.81 -2.47
CA VAL A 106 8.59 0.56 -2.97
C VAL A 106 7.88 1.41 -1.92
N LYS A 107 6.81 0.91 -1.30
CA LYS A 107 6.10 1.62 -0.21
C LYS A 107 7.02 1.94 0.96
N GLU A 108 7.88 1.00 1.36
CA GLU A 108 8.86 1.21 2.42
C GLU A 108 9.90 2.28 2.05
N ARG A 109 10.40 2.28 0.81
CA ARG A 109 11.35 3.31 0.34
C ARG A 109 10.73 4.69 0.22
N LEU A 110 9.51 4.80 -0.29
CA LEU A 110 8.80 6.08 -0.40
C LEU A 110 8.55 6.69 0.97
N SER A 111 8.23 5.86 1.98
CA SER A 111 8.07 6.34 3.35
C SER A 111 9.36 6.88 3.98
N LEU A 112 10.53 6.46 3.50
CA LEU A 112 11.83 6.95 3.99
C LEU A 112 12.33 8.18 3.20
N GLY A 113 12.01 8.26 1.91
CA GLY A 113 12.49 9.33 1.02
C GLY A 113 12.00 10.74 1.36
N ASP A 114 10.86 10.88 2.04
CA ASP A 114 10.36 12.18 2.51
C ASP A 114 11.20 12.78 3.66
N LEU A 115 12.02 11.95 4.34
CA LEU A 115 12.93 12.41 5.42
C LEU A 115 14.26 12.95 4.89
N ASP A 116 14.62 12.66 3.64
CA ASP A 116 15.89 13.06 3.01
C ASP A 116 15.76 14.31 2.14
N THR A 117 14.57 14.93 2.06
CA THR A 117 14.44 16.29 1.53
C THR A 117 14.93 17.26 2.59
N PRO A 118 16.14 17.86 2.48
CA PRO A 118 16.50 18.96 3.35
C PRO A 118 15.45 20.05 3.15
N ASP A 119 14.76 20.33 4.24
CA ASP A 119 13.81 21.41 4.37
C ASP A 119 14.45 22.70 3.84
N ALA A 120 13.80 23.29 2.83
CA ALA A 120 14.20 24.57 2.27
C ALA A 120 14.04 25.75 3.28
N SER A 121 13.78 25.47 4.55
CA SER A 121 13.78 26.44 5.66
C SER A 121 15.17 26.77 6.22
N GLY A 122 16.22 26.02 5.85
CA GLY A 122 17.58 26.25 6.36
C GLY A 122 18.43 27.29 5.59
N TYR A 123 17.96 27.83 4.48
CA TYR A 123 18.77 28.70 3.59
C TYR A 123 18.58 30.22 3.79
N ASP A 124 17.75 30.65 4.74
CA ASP A 124 17.41 32.08 4.93
C ASP A 124 17.86 32.65 6.28
N GLN A 125 19.12 32.42 6.67
CA GLN A 125 19.70 33.13 7.83
C GLN A 125 21.11 33.69 7.60
N ARG A 126 21.74 33.46 6.44
CA ARG A 126 23.12 33.92 6.16
C ARG A 126 23.24 35.12 5.22
N GLN A 127 22.13 35.79 4.87
CA GLN A 127 22.16 37.00 4.05
C GLN A 127 21.72 38.29 4.78
N ALA A 128 21.21 38.20 6.01
CA ALA A 128 20.76 39.38 6.75
C ALA A 128 21.86 40.12 7.54
N ASP A 129 23.05 39.52 7.72
CA ASP A 129 24.04 40.05 8.67
C ASP A 129 25.19 40.88 8.04
N PHE A 130 25.19 41.08 6.71
CA PHE A 130 26.29 41.76 6.01
C PHE A 130 26.02 43.22 5.60
N ARG A 131 24.95 43.84 6.12
CA ARG A 131 24.56 45.22 5.77
C ARG A 131 24.46 46.19 6.95
N SER A 132 25.18 45.95 8.04
CA SER A 132 25.12 46.86 9.20
C SER A 132 26.46 47.28 9.81
N SER A 133 27.61 46.91 9.25
CA SER A 133 28.88 47.40 9.77
C SER A 133 29.84 47.81 8.66
N GLU A 134 30.47 48.96 8.88
CA GLU A 134 31.57 49.56 8.12
C GLU A 134 31.19 50.37 6.87
N ARG A 135 30.86 51.65 7.13
CA ARG A 135 31.13 52.73 6.17
C ARG A 135 31.82 53.89 6.89
N VAL A 136 33.11 53.73 7.20
CA VAL A 136 33.96 54.83 7.68
C VAL A 136 35.39 54.69 7.11
N LEU A 137 35.66 55.58 6.15
CA LEU A 137 36.93 56.23 5.81
C LEU A 137 38.08 55.46 5.13
N TRP A 138 38.68 56.23 4.21
CA TRP A 138 40.03 56.19 3.64
C TRP A 138 40.17 55.52 2.27
N PHE A 139 40.19 56.35 1.21
CA PHE A 139 41.33 56.40 0.28
C PHE A 139 41.20 57.62 -0.69
N GLN A 140 42.07 58.63 -0.49
CA GLN A 140 42.64 59.43 -1.60
C GLN A 140 44.05 58.87 -1.86
N PRO A 141 44.60 58.90 -3.09
CA PRO A 141 45.25 60.11 -3.67
C PRO A 141 45.03 60.18 -5.22
N ALA A 142 45.49 61.14 -6.04
CA ALA A 142 46.50 62.18 -5.96
C ALA A 142 46.17 63.32 -6.95
N VAL A 143 46.78 64.48 -6.69
CA VAL A 143 46.82 65.74 -7.44
C VAL A 143 47.57 65.62 -8.78
N SER A 144 47.14 66.32 -9.85
CA SER A 144 48.01 67.25 -10.62
C SER A 144 47.31 67.96 -11.81
N VAL A 145 47.09 69.27 -11.64
CA VAL A 145 47.39 70.43 -12.53
C VAL A 145 47.06 70.34 -14.04
N TYR A 146 46.14 71.20 -14.51
CA TYR A 146 46.35 72.33 -15.44
C TYR A 146 44.99 72.97 -15.83
N GLY A 147 44.84 74.29 -15.64
CA GLY A 147 43.81 75.11 -16.31
C GLY A 147 44.30 75.59 -17.70
N PRO A 148 43.69 76.61 -18.36
CA PRO A 148 42.62 77.51 -17.91
C PRO A 148 41.49 77.72 -18.96
N GLU A 149 40.65 78.75 -18.71
CA GLU A 149 39.84 79.54 -19.66
C GLU A 149 38.30 79.35 -19.65
N GLN A 150 37.66 80.27 -18.91
CA GLN A 150 36.38 80.94 -19.21
C GLN A 150 36.41 81.62 -20.62
N PRO A 151 35.30 82.11 -21.24
CA PRO A 151 34.19 82.82 -20.57
C PRO A 151 32.76 82.79 -21.19
N ALA A 152 31.85 83.42 -20.43
CA ALA A 152 30.62 84.15 -20.81
C ALA A 152 29.48 83.33 -21.46
N VAL A 153 28.20 83.49 -21.08
CA VAL A 153 27.42 84.72 -20.83
C VAL A 153 26.46 84.52 -19.65
#